data_AF-A0A9P5EX26-F1
#
_entry.id   AF-A0A9P5EX26-F1
#
_cell.length_a   1.000
_cell.length_b   1.000
_cell.length_c   1.000
_cell.angle_alpha   90.00
_cell.angle_beta   90.00
_cell.angle_gamma   90.00
#
_symmetry.space_group_name_H-M   'P 1'
#
loop_
_entity.id
_entity.type
_entity.pdbx_description
1 polymer ?
#
loop_
_entity_poly.entity_id
_entity_poly.type
_entity_poly.pdbx_seq_one_letter_code
_entity_poly.pdbx_strand_id
1 'polypeptide(L)'
;MNDEGSDPEVPNNNAVEGKDVAENASSSTTTEVEAVVRPRKPAVLASLSILEPWKEFLIAHFSESIAPEMVVIDDCFNGWRHLVLPLAWTNEMIMDSVLAVSAFHIAGKAAIQSEFDPYRLYTRAIHQLLNRKDLVDWDKETRQFVILAIMVLLVSVMVNGLSDFPIVFQMLESAIDAVGGEDVIKDGAEMGGFLLRQIHKMRVYAAPLLSQESGVDAIMYHGKESFDCLYYYHSLYPDYCSTFDHLADLRQQAFNIYLNRALGDSIMGESSAELINSYQKGLESLPDGSVGEHCLVWPTFIAALECRNHEQQSFFEQFLLRQYHRNQFLNILKALELLRSIWDQTGRGSETNWPALIPSMRVFIM
;
A
#
# COMPACT_ATOMS: atom_id res chain seq x y z
N MET A 1 28.46 -33.72 -38.22
CA MET A 1 29.64 -34.31 -38.88
C MET A 1 29.64 -33.79 -40.31
N ASN A 2 30.72 -33.06 -40.65
CA ASN A 2 31.17 -32.60 -41.97
C ASN A 2 30.32 -31.45 -42.55
N ASP A 3 30.75 -30.19 -42.65
CA ASP A 3 32.04 -29.49 -42.86
C ASP A 3 32.60 -29.52 -44.30
N GLU A 4 33.03 -28.31 -44.69
CA GLU A 4 33.80 -27.84 -45.86
C GLU A 4 33.11 -27.93 -47.24
N GLY A 5 33.07 -26.91 -48.10
CA GLY A 5 33.93 -25.73 -48.27
C GLY A 5 34.49 -25.74 -49.70
N SER A 6 34.38 -24.64 -50.46
CA SER A 6 35.38 -24.15 -51.45
C SER A 6 34.80 -23.06 -52.39
N ASP A 7 35.45 -21.91 -52.31
CA ASP A 7 35.55 -20.73 -53.21
C ASP A 7 36.22 -21.10 -54.57
N PRO A 8 36.64 -20.17 -55.46
CA PRO A 8 36.25 -18.77 -55.76
C PRO A 8 36.16 -18.49 -57.31
N GLU A 9 35.94 -17.24 -57.74
CA GLU A 9 36.77 -16.52 -58.77
C GLU A 9 36.15 -15.18 -59.26
N VAL A 10 37.01 -14.16 -59.30
CA VAL A 10 36.91 -12.80 -59.89
C VAL A 10 37.85 -12.85 -61.14
N PRO A 11 37.68 -12.14 -62.30
CA PRO A 11 37.66 -10.66 -62.35
C PRO A 11 37.10 -9.92 -63.61
N ASN A 12 37.06 -8.57 -63.47
CA ASN A 12 37.29 -7.53 -64.50
C ASN A 12 36.27 -7.37 -65.66
N ASN A 13 36.01 -6.19 -66.26
CA ASN A 13 36.84 -5.01 -66.46
C ASN A 13 35.99 -3.83 -67.02
N ASN A 14 36.61 -2.64 -66.96
CA ASN A 14 36.50 -1.50 -67.89
C ASN A 14 35.47 -0.37 -67.67
N ALA A 15 36.08 0.78 -67.38
CA ALA A 15 35.60 2.15 -67.54
C ALA A 15 35.43 2.57 -69.01
N VAL A 16 34.76 3.71 -69.25
CA VAL A 16 35.24 4.91 -69.98
C VAL A 16 34.08 5.87 -70.33
N GLU A 17 34.28 7.16 -70.00
CA GLU A 17 33.83 8.45 -70.62
C GLU A 17 32.36 8.64 -71.10
N GLY A 18 31.71 9.81 -70.98
CA GLY A 18 32.10 11.16 -70.59
C GLY A 18 30.92 12.14 -70.86
N LYS A 19 31.03 13.37 -70.32
CA LYS A 19 30.58 14.69 -70.83
C LYS A 19 29.22 14.81 -71.56
N ASP A 20 28.31 15.75 -71.28
CA ASP A 20 28.50 17.21 -71.15
C ASP A 20 27.13 17.90 -70.88
N VAL A 21 27.18 19.06 -70.20
CA VAL A 21 26.40 20.31 -70.44
C VAL A 21 24.85 20.27 -70.28
N ALA A 22 24.12 21.24 -69.73
CA ALA A 22 24.26 22.40 -68.86
C ALA A 22 22.83 22.99 -68.75
N GLU A 23 22.48 23.66 -67.65
CA GLU A 23 21.85 25.01 -67.61
C GLU A 23 21.01 25.27 -66.35
N ASN A 24 21.41 26.36 -65.67
CA ASN A 24 20.61 27.37 -64.97
C ASN A 24 19.72 26.95 -63.79
N ALA A 25 19.56 27.70 -62.70
CA ALA A 25 20.16 28.89 -62.08
C ALA A 25 19.46 28.92 -60.69
N SER A 26 20.05 29.24 -59.55
CA SER A 26 20.27 30.62 -59.11
C SER A 26 20.60 30.65 -57.60
N SER A 27 21.65 31.43 -57.26
CA SER A 27 21.77 32.35 -56.13
C SER A 27 21.63 31.84 -54.67
N SER A 28 22.75 31.72 -53.94
CA SER A 28 23.31 32.81 -53.09
C SER A 28 24.30 32.27 -52.06
N THR A 29 25.48 32.87 -52.04
CA THR A 29 26.61 32.59 -51.13
C THR A 29 26.71 33.75 -50.13
N THR A 30 26.75 33.46 -48.82
CA THR A 30 27.38 34.29 -47.77
C THR A 30 27.59 33.41 -46.53
N THR A 31 28.77 32.82 -46.35
CA THR A 31 29.85 33.23 -45.43
C THR A 31 29.56 33.01 -43.94
N GLU A 32 30.40 32.16 -43.35
CA GLU A 32 30.46 31.72 -41.96
C GLU A 32 30.62 32.88 -40.96
N VAL A 33 29.95 32.77 -39.81
CA VAL A 33 30.35 33.43 -38.57
C VAL A 33 30.34 32.37 -37.47
N GLU A 34 31.52 32.01 -36.98
CA GLU A 34 31.73 31.15 -35.81
C GLU A 34 31.05 31.75 -34.58
N ALA A 35 30.07 31.04 -34.02
CA ALA A 35 29.42 31.41 -32.78
C ALA A 35 30.27 30.95 -31.58
N VAL A 36 30.90 31.91 -30.90
CA VAL A 36 31.58 31.72 -29.61
C VAL A 36 30.59 31.16 -28.58
N VAL A 37 30.72 29.88 -28.25
CA VAL A 37 29.98 29.23 -27.17
C VAL A 37 30.47 29.79 -25.82
N ARG A 38 29.66 30.68 -25.22
CA ARG A 38 29.87 31.11 -23.84
C ARG A 38 29.47 29.98 -22.88
N PRO A 39 30.26 29.67 -21.84
CA PRO A 39 29.82 28.71 -20.83
C PRO A 39 28.61 29.29 -20.09
N ARG A 40 27.49 28.57 -20.10
CA ARG A 40 26.34 28.86 -19.24
C ARG A 40 26.82 28.78 -17.79
N LYS A 41 26.80 29.91 -17.08
CA LYS A 41 26.94 29.92 -15.61
C LYS A 41 25.89 28.97 -15.02
N PRO A 42 26.22 28.15 -14.00
CA PRO A 42 25.22 27.36 -13.33
C PRO A 42 24.22 28.31 -12.67
N ALA A 43 22.96 28.27 -13.09
CA ALA A 43 21.87 28.81 -12.29
C ALA A 43 21.59 27.84 -11.14
N VAL A 44 22.57 27.67 -10.25
CA VAL A 44 22.39 26.98 -8.97
C VAL A 44 21.95 28.05 -7.98
N LEU A 45 20.69 28.43 -8.11
CA LEU A 45 19.85 28.75 -6.97
C LEU A 45 18.47 28.25 -7.38
N ALA A 46 18.27 26.94 -7.24
CA ALA A 46 16.93 26.38 -7.25
C ALA A 46 16.15 27.20 -6.22
N SER A 47 15.18 27.96 -6.70
CA SER A 47 14.16 28.55 -5.86
C SER A 47 13.65 27.43 -4.96
N LEU A 48 13.93 27.51 -3.66
CA LEU A 48 13.15 26.78 -2.67
C LEU A 48 11.71 27.22 -2.92
N SER A 49 10.95 26.40 -3.64
CA SER A 49 9.53 26.67 -3.83
C SER A 49 8.94 26.64 -2.42
N ILE A 50 8.61 27.83 -1.90
CA ILE A 50 7.89 27.94 -0.63
C ILE A 50 6.63 27.11 -0.82
N LEU A 51 6.52 26.02 -0.07
CA LEU A 51 5.37 25.16 -0.18
C LEU A 51 4.17 25.98 0.32
N GLU A 52 3.02 25.83 -0.34
CA GLU A 52 1.83 26.54 0.10
C GLU A 52 1.50 26.12 1.54
N PRO A 53 1.14 27.05 2.45
CA PRO A 53 0.96 26.75 3.88
C PRO A 53 0.01 25.58 4.15
N TRP A 54 -1.01 25.40 3.30
CA TRP A 54 -1.94 24.30 3.41
C TRP A 54 -1.32 22.92 3.14
N LYS A 55 -0.36 22.84 2.21
CA LYS A 55 0.36 21.60 1.95
C LYS A 55 1.30 21.27 3.10
N GLU A 56 1.96 22.28 3.68
CA GLU A 56 2.81 22.09 4.87
C GLU A 56 1.98 21.53 6.03
N PHE A 57 0.79 22.09 6.27
CA PHE A 57 -0.14 21.60 7.26
C PHE A 57 -0.55 20.14 7.02
N LEU A 58 -0.94 19.78 5.79
CA LEU A 58 -1.34 18.40 5.46
C LEU A 58 -0.17 17.40 5.55
N ILE A 59 1.06 17.81 5.21
CA ILE A 59 2.26 16.99 5.36
C ILE A 59 2.58 16.77 6.85
N ALA A 60 2.52 17.83 7.67
CA ALA A 60 2.69 17.73 9.11
C ALA A 60 1.63 16.79 9.72
N HIS A 61 0.37 16.94 9.31
CA HIS A 61 -0.71 16.05 9.74
C HIS A 61 -0.47 14.60 9.35
N PHE A 62 0.05 14.32 8.14
CA PHE A 62 0.43 12.97 7.75
C PHE A 62 1.49 12.40 8.69
N SER A 63 2.55 13.17 8.94
CA SER A 63 3.68 12.79 9.80
C SER A 63 3.26 12.52 11.24
N GLU A 64 2.35 13.32 11.78
CA GLU A 64 2.02 13.33 13.22
C GLU A 64 0.79 12.51 13.57
N SER A 65 -0.15 12.34 12.63
CA SER A 65 -1.44 11.67 12.89
C SER A 65 -1.67 10.39 12.09
N ILE A 66 -0.93 10.14 11.01
CA ILE A 66 -1.10 8.96 10.16
C ILE A 66 0.09 8.03 10.26
N ALA A 67 1.29 8.53 9.95
CA ALA A 67 2.52 7.74 9.93
C ALA A 67 2.76 6.92 11.22
N PRO A 68 2.48 7.42 12.45
CA PRO A 68 2.66 6.64 13.67
C PRO A 68 1.79 5.37 13.72
N GLU A 69 0.59 5.43 13.15
CA GLU A 69 -0.39 4.35 13.16
C GLU A 69 -0.12 3.30 12.07
N MET A 70 0.82 3.57 11.15
CA MET A 70 1.20 2.67 10.06
C MET A 70 2.37 1.73 10.39
N VAL A 71 3.01 1.89 11.55
CA VAL A 71 4.19 1.16 12.01
C VAL A 71 4.01 0.61 13.43
N VAL A 72 4.79 -0.39 13.82
CA VAL A 72 4.70 -0.98 15.18
C VAL A 72 5.30 -0.04 16.24
N ILE A 73 6.47 0.52 15.95
CA ILE A 73 7.14 1.55 16.75
C ILE A 73 7.31 2.78 15.88
N ASP A 74 6.89 3.94 16.39
CA ASP A 74 7.04 5.20 15.68
C ASP A 74 8.34 5.92 16.05
N ASP A 75 9.38 5.72 15.26
CA ASP A 75 10.68 6.36 15.47
C ASP A 75 11.45 6.64 14.16
N CYS A 76 12.78 6.71 14.22
CA CYS A 76 13.63 6.99 13.05
C CYS A 76 13.55 5.92 11.95
N PHE A 77 13.01 4.73 12.21
CA PHE A 77 12.79 3.69 11.21
C PHE A 77 11.38 3.73 10.59
N ASN A 78 10.55 4.71 10.94
CA ASN A 78 9.24 4.89 10.31
C ASN A 78 9.39 5.30 8.84
N GLY A 79 9.32 4.34 7.93
CA GLY A 79 9.39 4.57 6.48
C GLY A 79 8.28 5.49 5.94
N TRP A 80 7.11 5.55 6.56
CA TRP A 80 6.07 6.50 6.13
C TRP A 80 6.49 7.95 6.38
N ARG A 81 7.30 8.21 7.41
CA ARG A 81 7.85 9.55 7.68
C ARG A 81 9.19 9.79 6.99
N HIS A 82 10.10 8.83 7.08
CA HIS A 82 11.50 9.00 6.71
C HIS A 82 11.83 8.55 5.28
N LEU A 83 10.91 7.87 4.59
CA LEU A 83 11.04 7.50 3.17
C LEU A 83 9.95 8.16 2.32
N VAL A 84 8.67 8.02 2.68
CA VAL A 84 7.56 8.52 1.83
C VAL A 84 7.51 10.05 1.77
N LEU A 85 7.65 10.75 2.89
CA LEU A 85 7.61 12.22 2.88
C LEU A 85 8.77 12.85 2.09
N PRO A 86 10.04 12.43 2.23
CA PRO A 86 11.12 12.91 1.36
C PRO A 86 10.83 12.70 -0.13
N LEU A 87 10.24 11.56 -0.51
CA LEU A 87 9.86 11.28 -1.90
C LEU A 87 8.68 12.15 -2.37
N ALA A 88 7.75 12.51 -1.49
CA ALA A 88 6.66 13.43 -1.82
C ALA A 88 7.21 14.80 -2.28
N TRP A 89 8.30 15.29 -1.68
CA TRP A 89 8.91 16.57 -2.07
C TRP A 89 9.47 16.57 -3.50
N THR A 90 9.83 15.42 -4.05
CA THR A 90 10.40 15.30 -5.40
C THR A 90 9.44 14.70 -6.42
N ASN A 91 8.30 14.16 -5.98
CA ASN A 91 7.34 13.47 -6.83
C ASN A 91 5.90 13.96 -6.56
N GLU A 92 5.31 14.67 -7.52
CA GLU A 92 3.96 15.25 -7.40
C GLU A 92 2.86 14.19 -7.19
N MET A 93 2.98 12.99 -7.77
CA MET A 93 2.00 11.93 -7.57
C MET A 93 1.99 11.46 -6.12
N ILE A 94 3.17 11.22 -5.54
CA ILE A 94 3.31 10.82 -4.14
C ILE A 94 2.83 11.95 -3.22
N MET A 95 3.18 13.21 -3.53
CA MET A 95 2.66 14.38 -2.81
C MET A 95 1.14 14.41 -2.81
N ASP A 96 0.50 14.26 -3.97
CA ASP A 96 -0.95 14.28 -4.09
C ASP A 96 -1.63 13.17 -3.28
N SER A 97 -1.05 11.96 -3.31
CA SER A 97 -1.52 10.85 -2.50
C SER A 97 -1.40 11.16 -1.01
N VAL A 98 -0.25 11.67 -0.53
CA VAL A 98 -0.04 12.04 0.88
C VAL A 98 -1.02 13.12 1.34
N LEU A 99 -1.19 14.18 0.53
CA LEU A 99 -2.13 15.26 0.83
C LEU A 99 -3.57 14.74 0.86
N ALA A 100 -3.94 13.82 -0.03
CA ALA A 100 -5.26 13.19 -0.05
C ALA A 100 -5.54 12.39 1.23
N VAL A 101 -4.58 11.59 1.71
CA VAL A 101 -4.71 10.85 2.97
C VAL A 101 -5.02 11.79 4.13
N SER A 102 -4.21 12.86 4.28
CA SER A 102 -4.40 13.83 5.35
C SER A 102 -5.72 14.56 5.24
N ALA A 103 -6.11 15.00 4.04
CA ALA A 103 -7.36 15.70 3.82
C ALA A 103 -8.57 14.80 4.13
N PHE A 104 -8.54 13.52 3.74
CA PHE A 104 -9.59 12.57 4.10
C PHE A 104 -9.67 12.33 5.61
N HIS A 105 -8.52 12.16 6.27
CA HIS A 105 -8.50 11.96 7.72
C HIS A 105 -9.04 13.17 8.48
N ILE A 106 -8.71 14.40 8.06
CA ILE A 106 -9.22 15.63 8.67
C ILE A 106 -10.72 15.79 8.43
N ALA A 107 -11.17 15.59 7.19
CA ALA A 107 -12.58 15.69 6.83
C ALA A 107 -13.45 14.67 7.60
N GLY A 108 -12.90 13.51 7.96
CA GLY A 108 -13.56 12.52 8.80
C GLY A 108 -13.70 12.92 10.27
N LYS A 109 -12.69 13.62 10.84
CA LYS A 109 -12.69 14.06 12.25
C LYS A 109 -13.71 15.14 12.55
N ALA A 110 -13.96 16.00 11.57
CA ALA A 110 -14.71 17.22 11.77
C ALA A 110 -15.84 17.31 10.77
N ALA A 111 -17.08 17.41 11.25
CA ALA A 111 -18.17 18.00 10.47
C ALA A 111 -17.94 19.52 10.19
N ILE A 112 -16.68 19.95 10.13
CA ILE A 112 -16.19 21.27 9.77
C ILE A 112 -15.84 21.19 8.28
N GLN A 113 -16.26 22.18 7.50
CA GLN A 113 -15.81 22.33 6.12
C GLN A 113 -14.29 22.33 6.08
N SER A 114 -13.69 21.25 5.57
CA SER A 114 -12.29 21.26 5.18
C SER A 114 -12.12 22.34 4.10
N GLU A 115 -11.16 23.25 4.28
CA GLU A 115 -10.78 24.22 3.23
C GLU A 115 -10.28 23.53 1.96
N PHE A 116 -9.97 22.23 2.04
CA PHE A 116 -9.43 21.41 0.96
C PHE A 116 -10.41 20.30 0.60
N ASP A 117 -10.67 20.13 -0.69
CA ASP A 117 -11.47 19.02 -1.22
C ASP A 117 -10.60 17.75 -1.31
N PRO A 118 -10.77 16.75 -0.42
CA PRO A 118 -9.96 15.54 -0.44
C PRO A 118 -10.15 14.74 -1.73
N TYR A 119 -11.35 14.78 -2.33
CA TYR A 119 -11.63 14.07 -3.57
C TYR A 119 -10.86 14.68 -4.74
N ARG A 120 -10.71 16.01 -4.79
CA ARG A 120 -9.90 16.65 -5.82
C ARG A 120 -8.45 16.16 -5.81
N LEU A 121 -7.83 16.04 -4.63
CA LEU A 121 -6.45 15.55 -4.48
C LEU A 121 -6.34 14.07 -4.86
N TYR A 122 -7.28 13.27 -4.37
CA TYR A 122 -7.38 11.84 -4.67
C TYR A 122 -7.57 11.57 -6.17
N THR A 123 -8.51 12.25 -6.82
CA THR A 123 -8.73 12.15 -8.27
C THR A 123 -7.50 12.59 -9.07
N ARG A 124 -6.78 13.64 -8.62
CA ARG A 124 -5.53 14.05 -9.28
C ARG A 124 -4.47 12.93 -9.22
N ALA A 125 -4.29 12.30 -8.06
CA ALA A 125 -3.38 11.16 -7.92
C ALA A 125 -3.80 9.96 -8.80
N ILE A 126 -5.09 9.61 -8.83
CA ILE A 126 -5.62 8.55 -9.70
C ILE A 126 -5.39 8.86 -11.19
N HIS A 127 -5.64 10.10 -11.63
CA HIS A 127 -5.35 10.50 -13.02
C HIS A 127 -3.87 10.39 -13.36
N GLN A 128 -2.98 10.77 -12.43
CA GLN A 128 -1.54 10.62 -12.60
C GLN A 128 -1.10 9.15 -12.72
N LEU A 129 -1.75 8.23 -11.98
CA LEU A 129 -1.53 6.79 -12.10
C LEU A 129 -2.02 6.24 -13.44
N LEU A 130 -3.21 6.65 -13.88
CA LEU A 130 -3.78 6.23 -15.16
C LEU A 130 -2.92 6.66 -16.36
N ASN A 131 -2.27 7.82 -16.28
CA ASN A 131 -1.32 8.29 -17.29
C ASN A 131 -0.02 7.46 -17.35
N ARG A 132 0.22 6.59 -16.38
CA ARG A 132 1.41 5.72 -16.27
C ARG A 132 1.04 4.23 -16.21
N LYS A 133 -0.15 3.87 -16.70
CA LYS A 133 -0.67 2.49 -16.68
C LYS A 133 0.22 1.49 -17.43
N ASP A 134 0.96 1.94 -18.44
CA ASP A 134 1.85 1.10 -19.25
C ASP A 134 3.21 0.90 -18.53
N LEU A 135 3.16 0.28 -17.34
CA LEU A 135 4.28 0.18 -16.40
C LEU A 135 5.54 -0.49 -16.97
N VAL A 136 5.36 -1.38 -17.94
CA VAL A 136 6.46 -2.09 -18.62
C VAL A 136 7.40 -1.13 -19.35
N ASP A 137 6.91 0.03 -19.79
CA ASP A 137 7.71 1.00 -20.55
C ASP A 137 8.52 1.94 -19.64
N TRP A 138 8.21 1.95 -18.35
CA TRP A 138 8.87 2.83 -17.37
C TRP A 138 10.10 2.19 -16.75
N ASP A 139 11.03 3.02 -16.30
CA ASP A 139 12.20 2.59 -15.55
C ASP A 139 11.82 2.05 -14.15
N LYS A 140 12.76 1.36 -13.50
CA LYS A 140 12.55 0.71 -12.22
C LYS A 140 12.11 1.67 -11.11
N GLU A 141 12.70 2.86 -11.05
CA GLU A 141 12.39 3.85 -10.01
C GLU A 141 10.96 4.37 -10.18
N THR A 142 10.57 4.72 -11.42
CA THR A 142 9.20 5.15 -11.72
C THR A 142 8.17 4.07 -11.38
N ARG A 143 8.45 2.79 -11.67
CA ARG A 143 7.58 1.67 -11.29
C ARG A 143 7.38 1.60 -9.77
N GLN A 144 8.45 1.75 -9.00
CA GLN A 144 8.36 1.74 -7.54
C GLN A 144 7.60 2.96 -7.00
N PHE A 145 7.72 4.13 -7.61
CA PHE A 145 6.91 5.31 -7.25
C PHE A 145 5.42 5.10 -7.54
N VAL A 146 5.07 4.44 -8.63
CA VAL A 146 3.67 4.09 -8.92
C VAL A 146 3.12 3.15 -7.85
N ILE A 147 3.84 2.07 -7.52
CA ILE A 147 3.43 1.14 -6.47
C ILE A 147 3.30 1.87 -5.13
N LEU A 148 4.29 2.70 -4.76
CA LEU A 148 4.25 3.49 -3.53
C LEU A 148 3.04 4.42 -3.49
N ALA A 149 2.74 5.13 -4.58
CA ALA A 149 1.60 6.02 -4.65
C ALA A 149 0.27 5.26 -4.50
N ILE A 150 0.13 4.09 -5.13
CA ILE A 150 -1.05 3.21 -4.95
C ILE A 150 -1.18 2.79 -3.48
N MET A 151 -0.08 2.44 -2.82
CA MET A 151 -0.09 2.06 -1.41
C MET A 151 -0.48 3.23 -0.49
N VAL A 152 -0.01 4.45 -0.78
CA VAL A 152 -0.47 5.64 -0.05
C VAL A 152 -1.97 5.89 -0.30
N LEU A 153 -2.48 5.63 -1.51
CA LEU A 153 -3.93 5.69 -1.77
C LEU A 153 -4.71 4.58 -1.05
N LEU A 154 -4.12 3.40 -0.83
CA LEU A 154 -4.72 2.40 0.05
C LEU A 154 -4.85 2.90 1.50
N VAL A 155 -3.90 3.71 1.97
CA VAL A 155 -4.05 4.40 3.26
C VAL A 155 -5.21 5.39 3.20
N SER A 156 -5.41 6.13 2.10
CA SER A 156 -6.56 7.04 1.95
C SER A 156 -7.90 6.32 2.07
N VAL A 157 -8.07 5.17 1.41
CA VAL A 157 -9.32 4.40 1.51
C VAL A 157 -9.49 3.76 2.88
N MET A 158 -8.39 3.45 3.58
CA MET A 158 -8.41 2.91 4.94
C MET A 158 -8.84 3.97 5.97
N VAL A 159 -8.18 5.13 6.02
CA VAL A 159 -8.42 6.15 7.07
C VAL A 159 -9.86 6.67 7.10
N ASN A 160 -10.54 6.67 5.94
CA ASN A 160 -11.91 7.16 5.80
C ASN A 160 -12.93 6.04 5.47
N GLY A 161 -12.47 4.79 5.36
CA GLY A 161 -13.30 3.64 4.98
C GLY A 161 -14.03 3.82 3.64
N LEU A 162 -13.34 4.33 2.61
CA LEU A 162 -13.92 4.58 1.29
C LEU A 162 -14.26 3.26 0.58
N SER A 163 -15.39 3.24 -0.13
CA SER A 163 -15.85 2.08 -0.92
C SER A 163 -14.96 1.76 -2.13
N ASP A 164 -14.00 2.62 -2.44
CA ASP A 164 -13.06 2.46 -3.55
C ASP A 164 -12.00 1.38 -3.27
N PHE A 165 -11.90 0.89 -2.02
CA PHE A 165 -10.92 -0.11 -1.60
C PHE A 165 -10.70 -1.25 -2.60
N PRO A 166 -11.73 -1.98 -3.09
CA PRO A 166 -11.50 -3.08 -4.01
C PRO A 166 -10.83 -2.66 -5.32
N ILE A 167 -11.12 -1.44 -5.80
CA ILE A 167 -10.57 -0.90 -7.04
C ILE A 167 -9.09 -0.52 -6.84
N VAL A 168 -8.79 0.19 -5.74
CA VAL A 168 -7.42 0.61 -5.44
C VAL A 168 -6.53 -0.59 -5.13
N PHE A 169 -7.06 -1.60 -4.45
CA PHE A 169 -6.33 -2.84 -4.18
C PHE A 169 -6.09 -3.64 -5.47
N GLN A 170 -7.09 -3.77 -6.34
CA GLN A 170 -6.88 -4.39 -7.65
C GLN A 170 -5.83 -3.66 -8.49
N MET A 171 -5.78 -2.32 -8.40
CA MET A 171 -4.75 -1.52 -9.04
C MET A 171 -3.35 -1.83 -8.48
N LEU A 172 -3.22 -2.10 -7.17
CA LEU A 172 -1.95 -2.55 -6.58
C LEU A 172 -1.53 -3.91 -7.16
N GLU A 173 -2.43 -4.89 -7.14
CA GLU A 173 -2.16 -6.23 -7.65
C GLU A 173 -1.75 -6.20 -9.13
N SER A 174 -2.51 -5.48 -9.96
CA SER A 174 -2.18 -5.33 -11.38
C SER A 174 -0.86 -4.60 -11.62
N ALA A 175 -0.49 -3.64 -10.76
CA ALA A 175 0.81 -2.98 -10.84
C ALA A 175 1.96 -3.93 -10.49
N ILE A 176 1.80 -4.77 -9.46
CA ILE A 176 2.81 -5.76 -9.06
C ILE A 176 3.01 -6.81 -10.16
N ASP A 177 1.92 -7.30 -10.75
CA ASP A 177 1.99 -8.26 -11.86
C ASP A 177 2.68 -7.65 -13.09
N ALA A 178 2.35 -6.40 -13.43
CA ALA A 178 2.92 -5.70 -14.58
C ALA A 178 4.44 -5.46 -14.47
N VAL A 179 4.98 -5.34 -13.26
CA VAL A 179 6.42 -5.15 -13.05
C VAL A 179 7.21 -6.48 -13.00
N GLY A 180 6.52 -7.62 -13.07
CA GLY A 180 7.13 -8.95 -13.04
C GLY A 180 7.16 -9.61 -11.66
N GLY A 181 6.32 -9.14 -10.72
CA GLY A 181 6.17 -9.73 -9.39
C GLY A 181 7.06 -9.13 -8.30
N GLU A 182 7.00 -9.73 -7.11
CA GLU A 182 7.64 -9.23 -5.88
C GLU A 182 9.17 -9.26 -5.94
N ASP A 183 9.77 -10.23 -6.62
CA ASP A 183 11.23 -10.36 -6.74
C ASP A 183 11.87 -9.12 -7.38
N VAL A 184 11.21 -8.54 -8.40
CA VAL A 184 11.69 -7.34 -9.10
C VAL A 184 11.61 -6.11 -8.19
N ILE A 185 10.62 -6.06 -7.29
CA ILE A 185 10.44 -4.97 -6.31
C ILE A 185 11.54 -5.03 -5.26
N LYS A 186 11.89 -6.24 -4.78
CA LYS A 186 12.90 -6.47 -3.74
C LYS A 186 14.28 -5.94 -4.13
N ASP A 187 14.63 -6.00 -5.39
CA ASP A 187 15.92 -5.53 -5.90
C ASP A 187 16.11 -4.00 -5.83
N GLY A 188 15.10 -3.23 -5.40
CA GLY A 188 15.12 -1.76 -5.37
C GLY A 188 15.60 -1.15 -4.05
N ALA A 189 16.64 -1.73 -3.44
CA ALA A 189 17.28 -1.23 -2.22
C ALA A 189 16.31 -1.02 -1.04
N GLU A 190 16.47 0.06 -0.26
CA GLU A 190 15.67 0.36 0.93
C GLU A 190 14.17 0.51 0.61
N MET A 191 13.83 1.19 -0.49
CA MET A 191 12.45 1.35 -0.93
C MET A 191 11.80 0.02 -1.30
N GLY A 192 12.53 -0.85 -2.01
CA GLY A 192 12.05 -2.20 -2.33
C GLY A 192 11.70 -3.01 -1.09
N GLY A 193 12.58 -2.99 -0.08
CA GLY A 193 12.34 -3.65 1.20
C GLY A 193 11.14 -3.07 1.96
N PHE A 194 10.99 -1.74 1.98
CA PHE A 194 9.83 -1.09 2.59
C PHE A 194 8.52 -1.49 1.89
N LEU A 195 8.47 -1.39 0.56
CA LEU A 195 7.28 -1.74 -0.23
C LEU A 195 6.88 -3.18 0.00
N LEU A 196 7.82 -4.12 -0.06
CA LEU A 196 7.53 -5.54 0.09
C LEU A 196 6.91 -5.87 1.46
N ARG A 197 7.48 -5.34 2.55
CA ARG A 197 6.93 -5.52 3.91
C ARG A 197 5.50 -4.99 4.04
N GLN A 198 5.21 -3.86 3.40
CA GLN A 198 3.87 -3.27 3.43
C GLN A 198 2.89 -4.05 2.51
N ILE A 199 3.33 -4.52 1.33
CA ILE A 199 2.53 -5.32 0.40
C ILE A 199 2.09 -6.63 1.05
N HIS A 200 3.03 -7.39 1.63
CA HIS A 200 2.70 -8.66 2.31
C HIS A 200 1.64 -8.48 3.40
N LYS A 201 1.79 -7.41 4.21
CA LYS A 201 0.82 -7.07 5.26
C LYS A 201 -0.55 -6.71 4.67
N MET A 202 -0.58 -5.82 3.68
CA MET A 202 -1.83 -5.35 3.06
C MET A 202 -2.57 -6.48 2.33
N ARG A 203 -1.87 -7.36 1.61
CA ARG A 203 -2.47 -8.49 0.88
C ARG A 203 -3.28 -9.41 1.79
N VAL A 204 -2.67 -9.84 2.89
CA VAL A 204 -3.33 -10.79 3.81
C VAL A 204 -4.52 -10.16 4.54
N TYR A 205 -4.46 -8.87 4.89
CA TYR A 205 -5.59 -8.20 5.55
C TYR A 205 -6.70 -7.82 4.57
N ALA A 206 -6.36 -7.46 3.34
CA ALA A 206 -7.31 -7.06 2.32
C ALA A 206 -8.10 -8.26 1.77
N ALA A 207 -7.47 -9.42 1.58
CA ALA A 207 -8.08 -10.53 0.86
C ALA A 207 -9.40 -11.04 1.48
N PRO A 208 -9.52 -11.22 2.81
CA PRO A 208 -10.79 -11.54 3.48
C PRO A 208 -11.89 -10.49 3.27
N LEU A 209 -11.52 -9.25 2.99
CA LEU A 209 -12.43 -8.12 2.75
C LEU A 209 -12.85 -8.03 1.27
N LEU A 210 -12.28 -8.85 0.38
CA LEU A 210 -12.60 -8.91 -1.04
C LEU A 210 -13.45 -10.14 -1.37
N SER A 211 -13.07 -11.30 -0.84
CA SER A 211 -13.87 -12.52 -0.93
C SER A 211 -13.44 -13.55 0.12
N GLN A 212 -14.35 -14.48 0.45
CA GLN A 212 -14.03 -15.58 1.36
C GLN A 212 -12.87 -16.45 0.81
N GLU A 213 -12.91 -16.78 -0.48
CA GLU A 213 -11.91 -17.61 -1.18
C GLU A 213 -10.53 -16.95 -1.14
N SER A 214 -10.44 -15.69 -1.58
CA SER A 214 -9.18 -14.94 -1.54
C SER A 214 -8.63 -14.83 -0.11
N GLY A 215 -9.50 -14.66 0.89
CA GLY A 215 -9.09 -14.61 2.29
C GLY A 215 -8.48 -15.92 2.78
N VAL A 216 -9.07 -17.07 2.41
CA VAL A 216 -8.53 -18.39 2.74
C VAL A 216 -7.16 -18.58 2.09
N ASP A 217 -7.05 -18.31 0.80
CA ASP A 217 -5.80 -18.47 0.05
C ASP A 217 -4.69 -17.58 0.59
N ALA A 218 -4.98 -16.28 0.81
CA ALA A 218 -3.97 -15.34 1.29
C ALA A 218 -3.45 -15.71 2.68
N ILE A 219 -4.32 -16.13 3.60
CA ILE A 219 -3.88 -16.54 4.95
C ILE A 219 -3.08 -17.84 4.89
N MET A 220 -3.52 -18.83 4.11
CA MET A 220 -2.83 -20.13 4.00
C MET A 220 -1.45 -20.02 3.33
N TYR A 221 -1.33 -19.25 2.26
CA TYR A 221 -0.13 -19.21 1.42
C TYR A 221 0.80 -18.03 1.70
N HIS A 222 0.27 -16.92 2.25
CA HIS A 222 1.03 -15.68 2.47
C HIS A 222 0.97 -15.17 3.92
N GLY A 223 0.31 -15.93 4.81
CA GLY A 223 0.16 -15.55 6.21
C GLY A 223 1.50 -15.32 6.91
N LYS A 224 2.52 -16.13 6.59
CA LYS A 224 3.85 -16.05 7.22
C LYS A 224 4.60 -14.77 6.84
N GLU A 225 4.62 -14.43 5.56
CA GLU A 225 5.27 -13.24 4.99
C GLU A 225 4.60 -11.96 5.51
N SER A 226 3.31 -12.03 5.84
CA SER A 226 2.58 -10.90 6.39
C SER A 226 3.17 -10.37 7.72
N PHE A 227 3.95 -11.18 8.45
CA PHE A 227 4.62 -10.83 9.69
C PHE A 227 5.95 -10.08 9.48
N ASP A 228 6.42 -9.85 8.25
CA ASP A 228 7.73 -9.25 7.99
C ASP A 228 7.92 -7.87 8.64
N CYS A 229 6.86 -7.06 8.75
CA CYS A 229 6.92 -5.80 9.49
C CYS A 229 7.25 -6.02 10.97
N LEU A 230 6.62 -7.02 11.59
CA LEU A 230 6.82 -7.33 13.00
C LEU A 230 8.22 -7.90 13.24
N TYR A 231 8.69 -8.81 12.38
CA TYR A 231 10.05 -9.35 12.44
C TYR A 231 11.12 -8.29 12.20
N TYR A 232 10.86 -7.31 11.34
CA TYR A 232 11.73 -6.16 11.14
C TYR A 232 11.92 -5.38 12.46
N TYR A 233 10.84 -5.00 13.14
CA TYR A 233 10.92 -4.32 14.44
C TYR A 233 11.51 -5.23 15.54
N HIS A 234 11.17 -6.51 15.56
CA HIS A 234 11.77 -7.48 16.48
C HIS A 234 13.30 -7.51 16.35
N SER A 235 13.85 -7.44 15.13
CA SER A 235 15.30 -7.40 14.92
C SER A 235 15.97 -6.11 15.41
N LEU A 236 15.23 -5.01 15.44
CA LEU A 236 15.72 -3.69 15.83
C LEU A 236 15.64 -3.45 17.35
N TYR A 237 14.64 -4.03 18.04
CA TYR A 237 14.43 -3.82 19.47
C TYR A 237 14.33 -5.15 20.25
N PRO A 238 15.47 -5.77 20.58
CA PRO A 238 15.50 -7.01 21.36
C PRO A 238 14.85 -6.90 22.74
N ASP A 239 14.78 -5.70 23.32
CA ASP A 239 14.14 -5.47 24.63
C ASP A 239 12.61 -5.64 24.58
N TYR A 240 12.01 -5.61 23.40
CA TYR A 240 10.56 -5.76 23.19
C TYR A 240 10.16 -7.12 22.60
N CYS A 241 11.09 -8.10 22.52
CA CYS A 241 10.83 -9.40 21.90
C CYS A 241 9.53 -10.06 22.42
N SER A 242 9.32 -10.09 23.74
CA SER A 242 8.12 -10.71 24.32
C SER A 242 6.82 -10.01 23.88
N THR A 243 6.85 -8.69 23.70
CA THR A 243 5.70 -7.94 23.19
C THR A 243 5.45 -8.28 21.73
N PHE A 244 6.49 -8.35 20.91
CA PHE A 244 6.35 -8.71 19.50
C PHE A 244 5.88 -10.16 19.32
N ASP A 245 6.40 -11.10 20.09
CA ASP A 245 5.95 -12.50 20.08
C ASP A 245 4.46 -12.60 20.45
N HIS A 246 4.03 -11.80 21.43
CA HIS A 246 2.62 -11.75 21.84
C HIS A 246 1.71 -11.15 20.76
N LEU A 247 2.15 -10.08 20.09
CA LEU A 247 1.43 -9.51 18.93
C LEU A 247 1.35 -10.53 17.78
N ALA A 248 2.43 -11.29 17.54
CA ALA A 248 2.48 -12.31 16.52
C ALA A 248 1.48 -13.43 16.82
N ASP A 249 1.45 -13.89 18.07
CA ASP A 249 0.54 -14.93 18.55
C ASP A 249 -0.93 -14.49 18.40
N LEU A 250 -1.29 -13.29 18.84
CA LEU A 250 -2.65 -12.76 18.66
C LEU A 250 -3.06 -12.69 17.19
N ARG A 251 -2.17 -12.25 16.31
CA ARG A 251 -2.45 -12.22 14.87
C ARG A 251 -2.62 -13.63 14.29
N GLN A 252 -1.81 -14.59 14.73
CA GLN A 252 -1.95 -15.98 14.32
C GLN A 252 -3.27 -16.59 14.81
N GLN A 253 -3.68 -16.30 16.05
CA GLN A 253 -4.98 -16.71 16.57
C GLN A 253 -6.14 -16.16 15.72
N ALA A 254 -6.07 -14.90 15.27
CA ALA A 254 -7.07 -14.34 14.37
C ALA A 254 -7.12 -15.05 13.00
N PHE A 255 -5.96 -15.44 12.44
CA PHE A 255 -5.92 -16.27 11.23
C PHE A 255 -6.60 -17.62 11.45
N ASN A 256 -6.35 -18.26 12.60
CA ASN A 256 -6.96 -19.54 12.94
C ASN A 256 -8.49 -19.40 13.09
N ILE A 257 -8.97 -18.33 13.73
CA ILE A 257 -10.42 -18.03 13.84
C ILE A 257 -11.05 -17.89 12.45
N TYR A 258 -10.42 -17.11 11.56
CA TYR A 258 -10.94 -16.92 10.21
C TYR A 258 -10.99 -18.24 9.42
N LEU A 259 -9.89 -19.00 9.41
CA LEU A 259 -9.81 -20.26 8.68
C LEU A 259 -10.77 -21.32 9.23
N ASN A 260 -10.90 -21.41 10.56
CA ASN A 260 -11.85 -22.31 11.21
C ASN A 260 -13.28 -22.03 10.75
N ARG A 261 -13.69 -20.75 10.70
CA ARG A 261 -15.02 -20.39 10.21
C ARG A 261 -15.18 -20.61 8.69
N ALA A 262 -14.20 -20.19 7.90
CA ALA A 262 -14.30 -20.20 6.43
C ALA A 262 -14.25 -21.61 5.83
N LEU A 263 -13.52 -22.53 6.48
CA LEU A 263 -13.38 -23.93 6.05
C LEU A 263 -14.34 -24.88 6.81
N GLY A 264 -14.87 -24.43 7.95
CA GLY A 264 -15.75 -25.18 8.83
C GLY A 264 -15.01 -26.00 9.89
N ASP A 265 -15.64 -26.13 11.06
CA ASP A 265 -15.10 -26.77 12.27
C ASP A 265 -14.58 -28.20 12.03
N SER A 266 -15.21 -28.94 11.11
CA SER A 266 -14.83 -30.33 10.78
C SER A 266 -13.42 -30.46 10.18
N ILE A 267 -12.85 -29.39 9.62
CA ILE A 267 -11.58 -29.45 8.90
C ILE A 267 -10.41 -29.06 9.82
N MET A 268 -10.62 -28.09 10.72
CA MET A 268 -9.57 -27.57 11.61
C MET A 268 -9.55 -28.23 13.00
N GLY A 269 -10.68 -28.81 13.45
CA GLY A 269 -10.74 -29.62 14.68
C GLY A 269 -10.76 -28.85 16.01
N GLU A 270 -10.68 -27.51 15.99
CA GLU A 270 -10.75 -26.66 17.18
C GLU A 270 -12.15 -26.06 17.35
N SER A 271 -12.62 -25.97 18.61
CA SER A 271 -13.90 -25.34 18.91
C SER A 271 -13.79 -23.81 18.77
N SER A 272 -14.71 -23.18 18.02
CA SER A 272 -14.71 -21.71 17.88
C SER A 272 -14.82 -20.98 19.23
N ALA A 273 -15.47 -21.60 20.23
CA ALA A 273 -15.53 -21.08 21.60
C ALA A 273 -14.17 -21.11 22.32
N GLU A 274 -13.32 -22.10 22.06
CA GLU A 274 -11.98 -22.18 22.64
C GLU A 274 -11.04 -21.16 22.02
N LEU A 275 -11.10 -21.03 20.68
CA LEU A 275 -10.33 -20.05 19.92
C LEU A 275 -10.59 -18.61 20.40
N ILE A 276 -11.87 -18.21 20.50
CA ILE A 276 -12.19 -16.84 20.93
C ILE A 276 -11.83 -16.59 22.39
N ASN A 277 -12.00 -17.58 23.28
CA ASN A 277 -11.61 -17.47 24.68
C ASN A 277 -10.08 -17.35 24.84
N SER A 278 -9.31 -18.07 24.02
CA SER A 278 -7.86 -17.93 23.97
C SER A 278 -7.45 -16.54 23.50
N TYR A 279 -8.06 -16.05 22.42
CA TYR A 279 -7.77 -14.72 21.87
C TYR A 279 -8.08 -13.62 22.89
N GLN A 280 -9.25 -13.68 23.53
CA GLN A 280 -9.64 -12.73 24.56
C GLN A 280 -8.63 -12.68 25.70
N LYS A 281 -8.24 -13.85 26.25
CA LYS A 281 -7.24 -13.92 27.33
C LYS A 281 -5.88 -13.35 26.91
N GLY A 282 -5.46 -13.63 25.67
CA GLY A 282 -4.24 -13.04 25.13
C GLY A 282 -4.35 -11.52 25.01
N LEU A 283 -5.50 -11.00 24.58
CA LEU A 283 -5.70 -9.55 24.47
C LEU A 283 -5.74 -8.89 25.86
N GLU A 284 -6.39 -9.52 26.85
CA GLU A 284 -6.43 -9.06 28.25
C GLU A 284 -5.06 -9.02 28.91
N SER A 285 -4.13 -9.90 28.51
CA SER A 285 -2.77 -9.91 29.06
C SER A 285 -1.86 -8.83 28.47
N LEU A 286 -2.31 -8.10 27.45
CA LEU A 286 -1.60 -6.96 26.87
C LEU A 286 -2.04 -5.66 27.57
N PRO A 287 -1.16 -4.97 28.32
CA PRO A 287 -1.52 -3.71 28.98
C PRO A 287 -1.96 -2.64 27.97
N ASP A 288 -2.94 -1.83 28.35
CA ASP A 288 -3.34 -0.66 27.58
C ASP A 288 -2.14 0.27 27.31
N GLY A 289 -1.97 0.68 26.06
CA GLY A 289 -0.85 1.53 25.62
C GLY A 289 0.43 0.75 25.34
N SER A 290 0.38 -0.58 25.28
CA SER A 290 1.52 -1.40 24.87
C SER A 290 2.00 -1.05 23.47
N VAL A 291 3.31 -1.21 23.25
CA VAL A 291 3.92 -1.02 21.94
C VAL A 291 3.23 -1.92 20.91
N GLY A 292 2.82 -1.34 19.79
CA GLY A 292 2.18 -2.07 18.68
C GLY A 292 0.74 -2.52 18.92
N GLU A 293 0.10 -2.16 20.04
CA GLU A 293 -1.29 -2.54 20.32
C GLU A 293 -2.26 -2.12 19.20
N HIS A 294 -2.03 -0.96 18.59
CA HIS A 294 -2.85 -0.45 17.48
C HIS A 294 -2.77 -1.34 16.22
N CYS A 295 -1.78 -2.22 16.11
CA CYS A 295 -1.67 -3.20 15.01
C CYS A 295 -2.68 -4.37 15.15
N LEU A 296 -3.44 -4.42 16.24
CA LEU A 296 -4.42 -5.49 16.52
C LEU A 296 -5.85 -5.15 16.07
N VAL A 297 -6.08 -4.02 15.38
CA VAL A 297 -7.41 -3.65 14.87
C VAL A 297 -8.01 -4.74 13.99
N TRP A 298 -7.30 -5.20 12.95
CA TRP A 298 -7.80 -6.29 12.11
C TRP A 298 -7.93 -7.63 12.86
N PRO A 299 -6.91 -8.11 13.62
CA PRO A 299 -7.05 -9.32 14.42
C PRO A 299 -8.25 -9.30 15.38
N THR A 300 -8.48 -8.17 16.06
CA THR A 300 -9.59 -8.04 17.00
C THR A 300 -10.93 -7.95 16.28
N PHE A 301 -11.01 -7.29 15.13
CA PHE A 301 -12.21 -7.31 14.30
C PHE A 301 -12.59 -8.74 13.90
N ILE A 302 -11.63 -9.57 13.48
CA ILE A 302 -11.87 -10.98 13.14
C ILE A 302 -12.33 -11.79 14.36
N ALA A 303 -11.67 -11.66 15.50
CA ALA A 303 -12.09 -12.35 16.73
C ALA A 303 -13.49 -11.91 17.19
N ALA A 304 -13.81 -10.62 17.06
CA ALA A 304 -15.09 -10.04 17.43
C ALA A 304 -16.27 -10.59 16.60
N LEU A 305 -16.04 -10.98 15.34
CA LEU A 305 -17.05 -11.62 14.49
C LEU A 305 -17.49 -12.99 15.01
N GLU A 306 -16.64 -13.66 15.80
CA GLU A 306 -16.91 -14.99 16.36
C GLU A 306 -17.60 -14.93 17.75
N CYS A 307 -17.88 -13.72 18.26
CA CYS A 307 -18.50 -13.53 19.57
C CYS A 307 -19.89 -14.15 19.68
N ARG A 308 -20.15 -14.81 20.81
CA ARG A 308 -21.45 -15.47 21.07
C ARG A 308 -22.24 -14.87 22.22
N ASN A 309 -21.62 -14.07 23.08
CA ASN A 309 -22.25 -13.50 24.26
C ASN A 309 -21.97 -11.99 24.38
N HIS A 310 -22.84 -11.27 25.10
CA HIS A 310 -22.77 -9.82 25.23
C HIS A 310 -21.53 -9.30 25.97
N GLU A 311 -20.96 -10.10 26.88
CA GLU A 311 -19.75 -9.72 27.61
C GLU A 311 -18.54 -9.63 26.67
N GLN A 312 -18.35 -10.65 25.83
CA GLN A 312 -17.33 -10.66 24.77
C GLN A 312 -17.53 -9.56 23.75
N GLN A 313 -18.77 -9.38 23.28
CA GLN A 313 -19.11 -8.29 22.35
C GLN A 313 -18.72 -6.93 22.92
N SER A 314 -19.07 -6.68 24.18
CA SER A 314 -18.72 -5.43 24.88
C SER A 314 -17.21 -5.26 25.03
N PHE A 315 -16.49 -6.33 25.35
CA PHE A 315 -15.03 -6.30 25.49
C PHE A 315 -14.33 -5.89 24.19
N PHE A 316 -14.60 -6.58 23.07
CA PHE A 316 -13.95 -6.27 21.80
C PHE A 316 -14.43 -4.94 21.21
N GLU A 317 -15.70 -4.57 21.42
CA GLU A 317 -16.22 -3.25 21.05
C GLU A 317 -15.46 -2.13 21.77
N GLN A 318 -15.21 -2.28 23.08
CA GLN A 318 -14.42 -1.30 23.85
C GLN A 318 -12.98 -1.18 23.33
N PHE A 319 -12.34 -2.30 22.99
CA PHE A 319 -11.01 -2.29 22.39
C PHE A 319 -11.00 -1.51 21.06
N LEU A 320 -11.90 -1.83 20.13
CA LEU A 320 -11.97 -1.18 18.82
C LEU A 320 -12.31 0.31 18.94
N LEU A 321 -13.24 0.68 19.84
CA LEU A 321 -13.55 2.09 20.11
C LEU A 321 -12.34 2.84 20.69
N ARG A 322 -11.52 2.20 21.52
CA ARG A 322 -10.27 2.79 22.02
C ARG A 322 -9.28 3.04 20.88
N GLN A 323 -9.12 2.08 19.97
CA GLN A 323 -8.26 2.28 18.79
C GLN A 323 -8.78 3.41 17.89
N TYR A 324 -10.11 3.47 17.68
CA TYR A 324 -10.73 4.61 17.00
C TYR A 324 -10.47 5.94 17.72
N HIS A 325 -10.64 6.01 19.04
CA HIS A 325 -10.36 7.25 19.77
C HIS A 325 -8.90 7.69 19.66
N ARG A 326 -7.98 6.74 19.57
CA ARG A 326 -6.54 6.98 19.35
C ARG A 326 -6.26 7.51 17.94
N ASN A 327 -6.63 6.77 16.90
CA ASN A 327 -6.19 7.05 15.53
C ASN A 327 -7.20 7.84 14.69
N GLN A 328 -8.48 7.81 15.04
CA GLN A 328 -9.61 8.45 14.36
C GLN A 328 -9.85 7.91 12.92
N PHE A 329 -9.47 6.66 12.66
CA PHE A 329 -9.71 6.04 11.36
C PHE A 329 -11.15 5.53 11.29
N LEU A 330 -11.92 6.05 10.34
CA LEU A 330 -13.35 5.78 10.22
C LEU A 330 -13.68 4.37 9.74
N ASN A 331 -12.72 3.64 9.19
CA ASN A 331 -12.90 2.20 8.89
C ASN A 331 -13.25 1.39 10.15
N ILE A 332 -12.75 1.78 11.33
CA ILE A 332 -13.05 1.09 12.60
C ILE A 332 -14.52 1.26 12.98
N LEU A 333 -15.10 2.46 12.79
CA LEU A 333 -16.52 2.67 13.03
C LEU A 333 -17.39 1.82 12.08
N LYS A 334 -16.99 1.71 10.81
CA LYS A 334 -17.68 0.85 9.84
C LYS A 334 -17.56 -0.63 10.21
N ALA A 335 -16.41 -1.06 10.72
CA ALA A 335 -16.21 -2.41 11.25
C ALA A 335 -17.16 -2.69 12.43
N LEU A 336 -17.28 -1.74 13.37
CA LEU A 336 -18.21 -1.82 14.50
C LEU A 336 -19.68 -1.88 14.06
N GLU A 337 -20.07 -1.14 13.01
CA GLU A 337 -21.42 -1.23 12.44
C GLU A 337 -21.73 -2.65 11.91
N LEU A 338 -20.79 -3.28 11.20
CA LEU A 338 -20.96 -4.66 10.75
C LEU A 338 -21.04 -5.62 11.95
N LEU A 339 -20.14 -5.48 12.92
CA LEU A 339 -20.12 -6.33 14.13
C LEU A 339 -21.47 -6.32 14.84
N ARG A 340 -21.99 -5.13 15.13
CA ARG A 340 -23.31 -4.97 15.79
C ARG A 340 -24.44 -5.62 14.97
N SER A 341 -24.42 -5.44 13.65
CA SER A 341 -25.41 -6.08 12.75
C SER A 341 -25.35 -7.60 12.81
N ILE A 342 -24.15 -8.18 12.82
CA ILE A 342 -23.96 -9.63 12.92
C ILE A 342 -24.38 -10.15 14.30
N TRP A 343 -23.97 -9.48 15.37
CA TRP A 343 -24.34 -9.84 16.74
C TRP A 343 -25.86 -9.81 16.96
N ASP A 344 -26.56 -8.82 16.41
CA ASP A 344 -28.02 -8.74 16.45
C ASP A 344 -28.69 -9.90 15.72
N GLN A 345 -28.13 -10.33 14.57
CA GLN A 345 -28.65 -11.48 13.81
C GLN A 345 -28.41 -12.79 14.56
N THR A 346 -27.21 -12.99 15.10
CA THR A 346 -26.85 -14.16 15.90
C THR A 346 -27.69 -14.25 17.18
N GLY A 347 -27.92 -13.13 17.87
CA GLY A 347 -28.78 -13.06 19.06
C GLY A 347 -30.25 -13.44 18.79
N ARG A 348 -30.72 -13.30 17.54
CA ARG A 348 -32.04 -13.76 17.08
C ARG A 348 -32.06 -15.23 16.67
N GLY A 349 -30.94 -15.95 16.80
CA GLY A 349 -30.80 -17.36 16.44
C GLY A 349 -30.51 -17.61 14.95
N SER A 350 -30.12 -16.58 14.19
CA SER A 350 -29.67 -16.77 12.80
C SER A 350 -28.22 -17.23 12.78
N GLU A 351 -27.95 -18.33 12.09
CA GLU A 351 -26.57 -18.70 11.77
C GLU A 351 -26.06 -17.81 10.64
N THR A 352 -24.92 -17.14 10.86
CA THR A 352 -24.35 -16.17 9.92
C THR A 352 -23.02 -16.69 9.39
N ASN A 353 -22.91 -16.91 8.08
CA ASN A 353 -21.61 -17.17 7.43
C ASN A 353 -20.87 -15.83 7.27
N TRP A 354 -20.38 -15.26 8.38
CA TRP A 354 -19.77 -13.94 8.39
C TRP A 354 -18.59 -13.78 7.41
N PRO A 355 -17.75 -14.78 7.10
CA PRO A 355 -16.69 -14.62 6.09
C PRO A 355 -17.24 -14.22 4.71
N ALA A 356 -18.43 -14.69 4.34
CA ALA A 356 -19.10 -14.30 3.10
C ALA A 356 -19.78 -12.92 3.18
N LEU A 357 -20.00 -12.36 4.38
CA LEU A 357 -20.64 -11.06 4.58
C LEU A 357 -19.63 -9.90 4.59
N ILE A 358 -18.41 -10.12 5.08
CA ILE A 358 -17.37 -9.08 5.17
C ILE A 358 -17.19 -8.31 3.84
N PRO A 359 -17.10 -8.96 2.66
CA PRO A 359 -16.83 -8.24 1.41
C PRO A 359 -17.89 -7.20 1.01
N SER A 360 -19.13 -7.37 1.51
CA SER A 360 -20.22 -6.42 1.23
C SER A 360 -19.95 -5.02 1.78
N MET A 361 -19.09 -4.89 2.80
CA MET A 361 -18.72 -3.60 3.37
C MET A 361 -17.92 -2.74 2.39
N ARG A 362 -17.06 -3.35 1.57
CA ARG A 362 -16.07 -2.67 0.71
C ARG A 362 -15.19 -1.67 1.48
N VAL A 363 -14.85 -1.98 2.74
CA VAL A 363 -14.03 -1.15 3.61
C VAL A 363 -12.70 -1.86 3.87
N PHE A 364 -11.59 -1.13 3.79
CA PHE A 364 -10.29 -1.66 4.17
C PHE A 364 -10.09 -1.53 5.69
N ILE A 365 -9.97 -2.66 6.39
CA ILE A 365 -9.67 -2.75 7.83
C ILE A 365 -8.25 -3.30 7.95
N MET A 366 -7.40 -2.66 8.75
CA MET A 366 -6.02 -3.07 9.02
C MET A 366 -5.64 -2.69 10.44
#